data_AF-A0A3M6K5T9-F1
#
_entry.id   AF-A0A3M6K5T9-F1
#
_cell.length_a   1.000
_cell.length_b   1.000
_cell.length_c   1.000
_cell.angle_alpha   90.00
_cell.angle_beta   90.00
_cell.angle_gamma   90.00
#
_symmetry.space_group_name_H-M   'P 1'
#
loop_
_entity.id
_entity.type
_entity.pdbx_description
1 polymer ?
#
loop_
_entity_poly.entity_id
_entity_poly.type
_entity_poly.pdbx_seq_one_letter_code
_entity_poly.pdbx_strand_id
1 'polypeptide(L)' 'MKDNNNKTVKFSWPYKRKNYLLFGVGVFVIIVGYLIMYLGEVNSFQSLVISPLLLLLGYLVIIPVALLYKK' A
#
# COMPACT_ATOMS: atom_id res chain seq x y z
N MET A 1 10.86 46.24 -18.32
CA MET A 1 9.68 45.51 -17.82
C MET A 1 10.15 44.24 -17.13
N LYS A 2 9.87 44.09 -15.82
CA LYS A 2 10.33 42.96 -15.00
C LYS A 2 9.17 41.95 -14.92
N ASP A 3 9.25 40.92 -15.73
CA ASP A 3 8.21 39.89 -15.83
C ASP A 3 8.39 38.89 -14.68
N ASN A 4 7.78 39.18 -13.54
CA ASN A 4 7.81 38.34 -12.34
C ASN A 4 6.82 37.18 -12.49
N ASN A 5 7.12 36.24 -13.39
CA ASN A 5 6.38 34.99 -13.52
C ASN A 5 6.72 34.05 -12.34
N ASN A 6 6.27 34.39 -11.13
CA ASN A 6 6.30 33.49 -9.99
C ASN A 6 5.22 32.41 -10.18
N LYS A 7 5.45 31.48 -11.12
CA LYS A 7 4.62 30.29 -11.27
C LYS A 7 4.83 29.42 -10.04
N THR A 8 4.04 29.68 -8.99
CA THR A 8 3.97 28.82 -7.81
C THR A 8 3.40 27.49 -8.27
N VAL A 9 4.27 26.51 -8.47
CA VAL A 9 3.87 25.14 -8.81
C VAL A 9 3.03 24.64 -7.65
N LYS A 10 1.70 24.68 -7.80
CA LYS A 10 0.78 24.14 -6.80
C LYS A 10 0.91 22.63 -6.84
N PHE A 11 1.76 22.09 -5.98
CA PHE A 11 1.82 20.66 -5.69
C PHE A 11 0.54 20.26 -4.96
N SER A 12 -0.53 20.01 -5.73
CA SER A 12 -1.74 19.41 -5.19
C SER A 12 -1.43 17.95 -4.88
N TRP A 13 -1.48 17.58 -3.61
CA TRP A 13 -1.25 16.21 -3.19
C TRP A 13 -2.24 15.27 -3.90
N PRO A 14 -1.77 14.26 -4.66
CA PRO A 14 -2.63 13.50 -5.56
C PRO A 14 -3.52 12.48 -4.85
N TYR A 15 -3.28 12.20 -3.56
CA TYR A 15 -3.99 11.18 -2.80
C TYR A 15 -5.05 11.78 -1.88
N LYS A 16 -6.30 11.34 -2.03
CA LYS A 16 -7.37 11.73 -1.10
C LYS A 16 -7.25 10.95 0.21
N ARG A 17 -7.87 11.46 1.29
CA ARG A 17 -7.88 10.78 2.62
C ARG A 17 -8.31 9.31 2.55
N LYS A 18 -9.23 8.97 1.62
CA LYS A 18 -9.71 7.60 1.40
C LYS A 18 -8.63 6.66 0.88
N ASN A 19 -7.76 7.13 0.00
CA ASN A 19 -6.61 6.36 -0.52
C ASN A 19 -5.62 6.02 0.60
N TYR A 20 -5.39 6.96 1.52
CA TYR A 20 -4.55 6.72 2.68
C TYR A 20 -5.12 5.65 3.61
N LEU A 21 -6.45 5.60 3.76
CA LEU A 21 -7.12 4.55 4.54
C LEU A 21 -6.95 3.19 3.88
N LEU A 22 -7.18 3.07 2.56
CA LEU A 22 -6.91 1.83 1.82
C LEU A 22 -5.44 1.42 1.90
N PHE A 23 -4.52 2.39 1.82
CA PHE A 23 -3.08 2.12 1.94
C PHE A 23 -2.74 1.56 3.32
N GLY A 24 -3.31 2.13 4.39
CA GLY A 24 -3.16 1.61 5.74
C GLY A 24 -3.69 0.17 5.90
N VAL A 25 -4.82 -0.15 5.26
CA VAL A 25 -5.34 -1.52 5.22
C VAL A 25 -4.37 -2.46 4.49
N GLY A 26 -3.80 -2.04 3.37
CA GLY A 26 -2.80 -2.83 2.63
C GLY A 26 -1.56 -3.13 3.46
N VAL A 27 -1.03 -2.11 4.16
CA VAL A 27 0.09 -2.30 5.09
C VAL A 27 -0.28 -3.25 6.23
N PHE A 28 -1.48 -3.13 6.80
CA PHE A 28 -1.96 -4.03 7.83
C PHE A 28 -2.02 -5.50 7.36
N VAL A 29 -2.53 -5.75 6.14
CA VAL A 29 -2.58 -7.09 5.55
C VAL A 29 -1.17 -7.67 5.38
N ILE A 30 -0.21 -6.86 4.96
CA ILE A 30 1.20 -7.27 4.83
C ILE A 30 1.78 -7.66 6.20
N ILE A 31 1.54 -6.85 7.23
CA ILE A 31 1.98 -7.14 8.60
C ILE A 31 1.39 -8.48 9.08
N VAL A 32 0.10 -8.69 8.86
CA VAL A 32 -0.56 -9.96 9.21
C VAL A 32 0.04 -11.13 8.44
N GLY A 33 0.34 -10.98 7.15
CA GLY A 33 1.02 -12.01 6.36
C GLY A 33 2.38 -12.40 6.94
N TYR A 34 3.17 -11.42 7.37
CA TYR A 34 4.46 -11.69 8.04
C TYR A 34 4.31 -12.28 9.44
N LEU A 35 3.31 -11.85 10.21
CA LEU A 35 3.03 -12.44 11.53
C LEU A 35 2.62 -13.89 11.41
N ILE A 36 1.81 -14.22 10.40
CA ILE A 36 1.42 -15.59 10.10
C ILE A 36 2.65 -16.45 9.76
N MET A 37 3.58 -15.91 8.95
CA MET A 37 4.84 -16.58 8.64
C MET A 37 5.73 -16.77 9.87
N TYR A 38 5.73 -15.80 10.79
CA TYR A 38 6.53 -15.83 12.01
C TYR A 38 6.01 -16.84 13.04
N LEU A 39 4.68 -16.95 13.17
CA LEU A 39 4.04 -17.85 14.13
C LEU A 39 3.94 -19.30 13.62
N GLY A 40 3.92 -19.49 12.29
CA GLY A 40 3.88 -20.82 11.68
C GLY A 40 5.26 -21.48 11.64
N GLU A 41 5.31 -22.79 11.84
CA GLU A 41 6.52 -23.56 11.54
C GLU A 41 6.92 -23.36 10.07
N VAL A 42 8.22 -23.28 9.79
CA VAL A 42 8.77 -23.02 8.45
C VAL A 42 8.21 -23.94 7.35
N ASN A 43 7.85 -25.17 7.69
CA ASN A 43 7.32 -26.17 6.75
C ASN A 43 5.79 -26.31 6.81
N SER A 44 5.09 -25.48 7.57
CA SER A 44 3.64 -25.50 7.65
C SER A 44 3.01 -24.88 6.40
N PHE A 45 1.86 -25.42 5.98
CA PHE A 45 1.06 -24.90 4.87
C PHE A 45 0.75 -23.40 5.02
N GLN A 46 0.63 -22.93 6.26
CA GLN A 46 0.35 -21.53 6.58
C GLN A 46 1.54 -20.59 6.26
N SER A 47 2.78 -21.02 6.50
CA SER A 47 3.97 -20.23 6.15
C SER A 47 4.31 -20.33 4.66
N LEU A 48 4.05 -21.48 4.03
CA LEU A 48 4.39 -21.74 2.63
C LEU A 48 3.34 -21.24 1.62
N VAL A 49 2.06 -21.17 2.00
CA VAL A 49 0.97 -20.84 1.07
C VAL A 49 0.18 -19.62 1.53
N ILE A 50 -0.27 -19.60 2.78
CA ILE A 50 -1.14 -18.53 3.28
C ILE A 50 -0.37 -17.20 3.39
N SER A 51 0.85 -17.23 3.93
CA SER A 51 1.66 -16.01 4.09
C SER A 51 2.04 -15.38 2.75
N PRO A 52 2.63 -16.12 1.77
CA PRO A 52 2.97 -15.52 0.48
C PRO A 52 1.75 -15.03 -0.29
N LEU A 53 0.60 -15.70 -0.16
CA LEU A 53 -0.64 -15.26 -0.80
C LEU A 53 -1.18 -13.95 -0.19
N LEU A 54 -1.16 -13.79 1.13
CA LEU A 54 -1.52 -12.53 1.79
C LEU A 54 -0.58 -11.40 1.39
N LEU A 55 0.72 -11.67 1.34
CA LEU A 55 1.72 -10.69 0.91
C LEU A 55 1.50 -10.30 -0.56
N LEU A 56 1.20 -11.27 -1.44
CA LEU A 56 0.88 -11.02 -2.84
C LEU A 56 -0.34 -10.10 -2.97
N LEU A 57 -1.42 -10.38 -2.24
CA LEU A 57 -2.62 -9.55 -2.26
C LEU A 57 -2.33 -8.14 -1.71
N GLY A 58 -1.59 -8.03 -0.62
CA GLY A 58 -1.20 -6.76 -0.03
C GLY A 58 -0.40 -5.90 -1.01
N TYR A 59 0.69 -6.45 -1.57
CA TYR A 59 1.61 -5.72 -2.44
C TYR A 59 1.09 -5.50 -3.85
N LEU A 60 0.41 -6.48 -4.43
CA LEU A 60 0.09 -6.47 -5.86
C LEU A 60 -1.33 -6.00 -6.16
N VAL A 61 -2.23 -6.03 -5.16
CA VAL A 61 -3.63 -5.63 -5.33
C VAL A 61 -3.96 -4.43 -4.44
N ILE A 62 -3.81 -4.55 -3.12
CA ILE A 62 -4.31 -3.54 -2.19
C ILE A 62 -3.49 -2.25 -2.28
N ILE A 63 -2.16 -2.32 -2.25
CA ILE A 63 -1.29 -1.13 -2.36
C ILE A 63 -1.49 -0.42 -3.72
N PRO A 64 -1.48 -1.10 -4.88
CA PRO A 64 -1.71 -0.45 -6.17
C PRO A 64 -3.10 0.15 -6.28
N VAL A 65 -4.14 -0.53 -5.81
CA VAL A 65 -5.50 0.04 -5.77
C VAL A 65 -5.55 1.26 -4.86
N ALA A 66 -4.91 1.22 -3.69
CA ALA A 66 -4.85 2.36 -2.78
C ALA A 66 -4.16 3.58 -3.43
N LEU A 67 -3.14 3.37 -4.26
CA LEU A 67 -2.41 4.45 -4.93
C LEU A 67 -3.11 4.92 -6.22
N LEU A 68 -3.57 4.00 -7.06
CA LEU A 68 -4.11 4.29 -8.39
C LEU A 68 -5.59 4.66 -8.38
N TYR A 69 -6.34 4.31 -7.33
CA TYR A 69 -7.77 4.62 -7.25
C TYR A 69 -7.99 6.11 -7.06
N LYS A 70 -8.07 6.85 -8.18
CA LYS A 70 -8.34 8.28 -8.20
C LYS A 70 -9.82 8.47 -8.49
N LYS A 71 -10.61 8.75 -7.45
CA LYS A 71 -11.92 9.39 -7.58
C LYS A 71 -11.79 10.87 -7.28
#